data_AF-A0A534BMM4-F1
#
_entry.id   AF-A0A534BMM4-F1
#
_cell.length_a   1.000
_cell.length_b   1.000
_cell.length_c   1.000
_cell.angle_alpha   90.00
_cell.angle_beta   90.00
_cell.angle_gamma   90.00
#
_symmetry.space_group_name_H-M   'P 1'
#
loop_
_entity.id
_entity.type
_entity.pdbx_description
1 polymer ?
#
loop_
_entity_poly.entity_id
_entity_poly.type
_entity_poly.pdbx_seq_one_letter_code
_entity_poly.pdbx_strand_id
1 'polypeptide(L)' 'ATERAYASYTGGTPEQRRRRELLQRHMEAEGFSVYEFEWWHFDYRDWKAYAIQNVRFEDIGRIR' A
#
# COMPACT_ATOMS: atom_id res chain seq x y z
N ALA A 1 -7.56 -6.33 -11.36
CA ALA A 1 -8.01 -5.01 -10.88
C ALA A 1 -9.12 -4.47 -11.79
N THR A 2 -10.09 -3.74 -11.25
CA THR A 2 -11.07 -2.97 -12.05
C THR A 2 -10.56 -1.55 -12.25
N GLU A 3 -11.12 -0.79 -13.19
CA GLU A 3 -10.76 0.62 -13.40
C GLU A 3 -10.81 1.44 -12.10
N ARG A 4 -11.78 1.15 -11.22
CA ARG A 4 -11.96 1.82 -9.93
C ARG A 4 -10.85 1.55 -8.91
N ALA A 5 -10.02 0.54 -9.13
CA ALA A 5 -8.93 0.18 -8.23
C ALA A 5 -7.67 1.03 -8.46
N TYR A 6 -7.44 1.53 -9.67
CA TYR A 6 -6.25 2.30 -10.00
C TYR A 6 -6.06 3.50 -9.08
N ALA A 7 -4.81 3.75 -8.66
CA ALA A 7 -4.45 4.91 -7.84
C ALA A 7 -4.83 6.23 -8.53
N SER A 8 -4.71 6.28 -9.86
CA SER A 8 -5.04 7.42 -10.72
C SER A 8 -6.53 7.51 -11.08
N TYR A 9 -7.40 6.63 -10.57
CA TYR A 9 -8.82 6.64 -10.91
C TYR A 9 -9.50 7.96 -10.54
N THR A 10 -10.04 8.65 -11.55
CA THR A 10 -10.62 9.99 -11.43
C THR A 10 -12.10 9.99 -11.09
N GLY A 11 -12.78 8.82 -11.07
CA GLY A 11 -14.18 8.73 -10.68
C GLY A 11 -14.43 8.86 -9.17
N GLY A 12 -15.71 8.81 -8.79
CA GLY A 12 -16.17 9.05 -7.41
C GLY A 12 -16.36 10.53 -7.08
N THR A 13 -16.66 10.81 -5.82
CA THR A 13 -16.85 12.19 -5.33
C THR A 13 -15.51 12.91 -5.15
N PRO A 14 -15.49 14.26 -5.19
CA PRO A 14 -14.29 15.02 -4.87
C PRO A 14 -13.71 14.66 -3.50
N GLU A 15 -14.57 14.40 -2.51
CA GLU A 15 -14.15 14.03 -1.16
C GLU A 15 -13.45 12.67 -1.11
N GLN A 16 -13.94 11.69 -1.87
CA GLN A 16 -13.28 10.39 -1.99
C GLN A 16 -11.87 10.53 -2.61
N ARG A 17 -11.72 11.38 -3.64
CA ARG A 17 -10.41 11.65 -4.24
C ARG A 17 -9.45 12.32 -3.27
N ARG A 18 -9.90 13.37 -2.56
CA ARG A 18 -9.10 14.06 -1.53
C ARG A 18 -8.63 13.10 -0.42
N ARG A 19 -9.47 12.14 -0.02
CA ARG A 19 -9.10 11.14 1.00
C ARG A 19 -8.05 10.16 0.50
N ARG A 20 -8.12 9.71 -0.76
CA ARG A 20 -7.07 8.88 -1.37
C ARG A 20 -5.75 9.65 -1.47
N GLU A 21 -5.78 10.91 -1.92
CA GLU A 21 -4.61 11.78 -1.99
C GLU A 21 -4.01 12.05 -0.59
N LEU A 22 -4.83 12.23 0.44
CA LEU A 22 -4.36 12.38 1.82
C LEU A 22 -3.64 11.11 2.30
N LEU A 23 -4.25 9.94 2.11
CA LEU A 23 -3.65 8.65 2.45
C LEU A 23 -2.31 8.48 1.74
N GLN A 24 -2.28 8.63 0.42
CA GLN A 24 -1.07 8.46 -0.38
C GLN A 24 0.06 9.37 0.11
N ARG A 25 -0.19 10.67 0.30
CA ARG A 25 0.84 11.62 0.78
C ARG A 25 1.42 11.23 2.14
N HIS A 26 0.60 10.75 3.07
CA HIS A 26 1.08 10.33 4.38
C HIS A 26 1.87 9.02 4.30
N MET A 27 1.40 8.04 3.52
CA MET A 27 2.14 6.79 3.32
C MET A 27 3.49 7.04 2.64
N GLU A 28 3.54 7.93 1.64
CA GLU A 28 4.77 8.33 0.97
C GLU A 28 5.75 9.05 1.90
N ALA A 29 5.26 9.89 2.82
CA ALA A 29 6.09 10.52 3.84
C ALA A 29 6.76 9.50 4.78
N GLU A 30 6.09 8.38 5.06
CA GLU A 30 6.62 7.27 5.86
C GLU A 30 7.52 6.31 5.06
N GLY A 31 7.74 6.57 3.77
CA GLY A 31 8.60 5.76 2.91
C GLY A 31 7.91 4.57 2.23
N PHE A 32 6.60 4.64 2.07
CA PHE A 32 5.87 3.73 1.20
C PHE A 32 5.71 4.31 -0.21
N SER A 33 5.41 3.46 -1.18
CA SER A 33 5.03 3.84 -2.55
C SER A 33 3.68 3.19 -2.88
N VAL A 34 2.74 3.95 -3.44
CA VAL A 34 1.46 3.39 -3.88
C VAL A 34 1.66 2.44 -5.07
N TYR A 35 0.94 1.32 -5.09
CA TYR A 35 0.88 0.45 -6.25
C TYR A 35 -0.15 0.96 -7.26
N GLU A 36 0.25 1.14 -8.52
CA GLU A 36 -0.55 1.89 -9.50
C GLU A 36 -1.95 1.29 -9.76
N PHE A 37 -2.10 -0.02 -9.61
CA PHE A 37 -3.33 -0.76 -9.92
C PHE A 37 -4.31 -0.84 -8.75
N GLU A 38 -3.87 -0.52 -7.53
CA GLU A 38 -4.65 -0.66 -6.29
C GLU A 38 -4.36 0.50 -5.33
N TRP A 39 -5.27 1.47 -5.24
CA TRP A 39 -5.08 2.69 -4.44
C TRP A 39 -4.86 2.45 -2.93
N TRP A 40 -5.20 1.26 -2.44
CA TRP A 40 -5.01 0.83 -1.04
C TRP A 40 -3.72 0.05 -0.80
N HIS A 41 -3.01 -0.38 -1.85
CA HIS A 41 -1.79 -1.16 -1.73
C HIS A 41 -0.57 -0.23 -1.69
N PHE A 42 0.30 -0.45 -0.71
CA PHE A 42 1.51 0.34 -0.48
C PHE A 42 2.71 -0.57 -0.24
N ASP A 43 3.78 -0.34 -0.98
CA ASP A 43 5.05 -1.04 -0.87
C ASP A 43 6.02 -0.22 -0.01
N TYR A 44 6.54 -0.79 1.07
CA TYR A 44 7.57 -0.11 1.88
C TYR A 44 8.91 -0.07 1.13
N ARG A 45 9.67 1.02 1.22
CA ARG A 45 10.93 1.24 0.46
C ARG A 45 11.87 0.01 0.35
N ASP A 46 11.99 -0.77 1.42
CA ASP A 46 12.93 -1.90 1.52
C ASP A 46 12.22 -3.27 1.50
N TRP A 47 10.94 -3.35 1.10
CA TRP A 47 10.18 -4.61 1.14
C TRP A 47 10.89 -5.77 0.43
N LYS A 48 11.64 -5.47 -0.64
CA LYS A 48 12.39 -6.46 -1.43
C LYS A 48 13.55 -7.12 -0.66
N ALA A 49 14.03 -6.50 0.42
CA ALA A 49 15.04 -7.10 1.29
C ALA A 49 14.46 -8.23 2.15
N TYR A 50 13.13 -8.36 2.23
CA TYR A 50 12.43 -9.35 3.03
C TYR A 50 11.75 -10.36 2.11
N ALA A 51 12.10 -11.64 2.26
CA ALA A 51 11.41 -12.71 1.57
C ALA A 51 9.94 -12.78 2.02
N ILE A 52 9.06 -13.21 1.11
CA ILE A 52 7.68 -13.55 1.48
C ILE A 52 7.73 -14.67 2.51
N GLN A 53 7.18 -14.42 3.69
CA GLN A 53 7.12 -15.39 4.78
C GLN A 53 5.73 -16.01 4.87
N ASN A 54 5.69 -17.27 5.28
CA ASN A 54 4.46 -17.96 5.68
C ASN A 54 4.60 -18.45 7.13
N VAL A 55 4.96 -17.51 8.00
CA VAL A 55 5.23 -17.75 9.42
C VAL A 55 4.14 -17.04 10.21
N ARG A 56 3.57 -17.73 11.21
CA ARG A 56 2.58 -17.10 12.09
C ARG A 56 3.26 -16.02 12.94
N PHE A 57 2.51 -14.98 13.30
CA PHE A 57 3.09 -13.86 14.02
C PHE A 57 3.71 -14.27 15.37
N GLU A 58 3.08 -15.22 16.08
CA GLU A 58 3.57 -15.78 17.34
C GLU A 58 4.87 -16.58 17.23
N ASP A 59 5.24 -16.98 16.01
CA ASP A 59 6.45 -17.77 15.74
C ASP A 59 7.61 -16.89 15.24
N ILE A 60 7.38 -15.58 15.04
CA ILE A 60 8.43 -14.62 14.64
C ILE A 60 9.53 -14.59 15.73
N GLY A 61 10.79 -14.70 15.31
CA GLY A 61 11.97 -14.71 16.18
C GLY A 61 12.31 -16.06 16.82
N ARG A 62 11.45 -17.08 16.67
CA ARG A 62 11.75 -18.47 17.04
C ARG A 62 12.38 -19.27 15.90
N ILE A 63 12.16 -18.80 14.67
CA ILE A 63 12.81 -19.33 13.47
C ILE A 63 14.20 -18.70 13.40
N ARG A 64 15.22 -19.48 13.72
CA ARG A 64 16.63 -19.17 13.45
C ARG A 64 17.09 -19.93 12.22
#